data_AF-A0AAE3MI25-F1
#
_entry.id   AF-A0AAE3MI25-F1
#
_cell.length_a   1.000
_cell.length_b   1.000
_cell.length_c   1.000
_cell.angle_alpha   90.00
_cell.angle_beta   90.00
_cell.angle_gamma   90.00
#
_symmetry.space_group_name_H-M   'P 1'
#
loop_
_entity.id
_entity.type
_entity.pdbx_description
1 polymer ?
#
loop_
_entity_poly.entity_id
_entity_poly.type
_entity_poly.pdbx_seq_one_letter_code
_entity_poly.pdbx_strand_id
1 'polypeptide(L)'
;IMSTSTNHRGGIDRVCSKYKKITHEVEETTQVHTMPGQADLTVVKGYKYDHVGRLLETTYKVNNQEKFVLNASRYNELGELVKKYLHSENTSDTESKEFVQQVD
;
A
#
# COMPACT_ATOMS: atom_id res chain seq x y z
N ILE A 1 6.43 5.20 -13.10
CA ILE A 1 5.69 4.68 -14.28
C ILE A 1 4.21 5.00 -14.09
N MET A 2 3.49 5.39 -15.15
CA MET A 2 2.06 5.75 -15.09
C MET A 2 1.27 4.97 -16.14
N SER A 3 0.09 4.49 -15.76
CA SER A 3 -0.92 3.93 -16.66
C SER A 3 -2.24 4.69 -16.49
N THR A 4 -2.97 4.87 -17.59
CA THR A 4 -4.23 5.61 -17.63
C THR A 4 -5.23 4.91 -18.55
N SER A 5 -6.49 4.80 -18.15
CA SER A 5 -7.57 4.20 -18.94
C SER A 5 -8.90 4.90 -18.69
N THR A 6 -9.82 4.88 -19.65
CA THR A 6 -11.20 5.32 -19.44
C THR A 6 -11.96 4.30 -18.60
N ASN A 7 -12.81 4.76 -17.68
CA ASN A 7 -13.64 3.88 -16.85
C ASN A 7 -15.08 3.76 -17.38
N HIS A 8 -15.82 2.78 -16.86
CA HIS A 8 -17.19 2.47 -17.29
C HIS A 8 -18.22 3.59 -16.98
N ARG A 9 -17.83 4.63 -16.24
CA ARG A 9 -18.67 5.79 -15.88
C ARG A 9 -18.30 7.06 -16.64
N GLY A 10 -17.50 6.92 -17.71
CA GLY A 10 -17.09 8.03 -18.57
C GLY A 10 -15.99 8.92 -17.97
N GLY A 11 -15.38 8.53 -16.86
CA GLY A 11 -14.21 9.18 -16.29
C GLY A 11 -12.92 8.42 -16.61
N ILE A 12 -11.87 8.66 -15.82
CA ILE A 12 -10.53 8.12 -16.02
C ILE A 12 -10.07 7.39 -14.77
N ASP A 13 -9.48 6.22 -14.95
CA ASP A 13 -8.64 5.54 -13.99
C ASP A 13 -7.18 5.81 -14.30
N ARG A 14 -6.42 6.26 -13.30
CA ARG A 14 -4.98 6.51 -13.40
C ARG A 14 -4.26 5.80 -12.27
N VAL A 15 -3.18 5.09 -12.59
CA VAL A 15 -2.28 4.47 -11.61
C VAL A 15 -0.86 4.97 -11.86
N CYS A 16 -0.22 5.50 -10.82
CA CYS A 16 1.17 5.93 -10.85
C CYS A 16 1.98 5.14 -9.83
N SER A 17 3.11 4.56 -10.26
CA SER A 17 4.06 3.86 -9.40
C SER A 17 5.34 4.69 -9.24
N LYS A 18 5.71 4.95 -8.00
CA LYS A 18 6.98 5.55 -7.58
C LYS A 18 7.92 4.45 -7.10
N TYR A 19 9.18 4.54 -7.49
CA TYR A 19 10.20 3.52 -7.21
C TYR A 19 11.30 4.09 -6.33
N LYS A 20 11.87 3.25 -5.47
CA LYS A 20 13.09 3.58 -4.72
C LYS A 20 14.24 3.74 -5.70
N LYS A 21 15.07 4.76 -5.45
CA LYS A 21 16.19 5.13 -6.33
C LYS A 21 17.28 4.05 -6.45
N ILE A 22 17.48 3.25 -5.40
CA ILE A 22 18.59 2.28 -5.31
C ILE A 22 18.11 0.87 -5.61
N THR A 23 17.11 0.37 -4.86
CA THR A 23 16.64 -1.01 -5.00
C THR A 23 15.69 -1.21 -6.17
N HIS A 24 15.20 -0.12 -6.79
CA HIS A 24 14.19 -0.16 -7.85
C HIS A 24 12.88 -0.86 -7.45
N GLU A 25 12.66 -1.05 -6.16
CA GLU A 25 11.40 -1.53 -5.60
C GLU A 25 10.32 -0.45 -5.70
N VAL A 26 9.06 -0.85 -5.79
CA VAL A 26 7.92 0.08 -5.78
C VAL A 26 7.76 0.66 -4.37
N GLU A 27 8.05 1.94 -4.18
CA GLU A 27 7.87 2.61 -2.89
C GLU A 27 6.39 2.92 -2.62
N GLU A 28 5.69 3.37 -3.67
CA GLU A 28 4.31 3.86 -3.57
C GLU A 28 3.56 3.64 -4.88
N THR A 29 2.29 3.29 -4.78
CA THR A 29 1.35 3.36 -5.90
C THR A 29 0.17 4.25 -5.56
N THR A 30 -0.11 5.22 -6.43
CA THR A 30 -1.24 6.14 -6.30
C THR A 30 -2.25 5.83 -7.41
N GLN A 31 -3.45 5.45 -7.01
CA GLN A 31 -4.60 5.24 -7.89
C GLN A 31 -5.58 6.40 -7.76
N VAL A 32 -6.02 6.97 -8.88
CA VAL A 32 -7.05 8.01 -8.95
C VAL A 32 -8.16 7.51 -9.87
N HIS A 33 -9.38 7.49 -9.36
CA HIS A 33 -10.61 7.19 -10.11
C HIS A 33 -11.45 8.45 -10.18
N THR A 34 -11.68 8.96 -11.39
CA THR A 34 -12.50 10.15 -11.62
C THR A 34 -13.86 9.76 -12.19
N MET A 35 -14.90 10.54 -11.88
CA MET A 35 -16.22 10.37 -12.48
C MET A 35 -16.84 11.75 -12.72
N PRO A 36 -17.44 12.00 -13.90
CA PRO A 36 -18.09 13.28 -14.18
C PRO A 36 -19.13 13.64 -13.11
N GLY A 37 -19.03 14.83 -12.54
CA GLY A 37 -19.96 15.34 -11.53
C GLY A 37 -19.80 14.73 -10.12
N GLN A 38 -18.73 13.97 -9.87
CA GLN A 38 -18.39 13.41 -8.56
C GLN A 38 -16.97 13.81 -8.15
N ALA A 39 -16.69 13.77 -6.85
CA ALA A 39 -15.33 13.96 -6.35
C ALA A 39 -14.45 12.76 -6.72
N ASP A 40 -13.18 13.03 -6.99
CA ASP A 40 -12.20 11.99 -7.31
C ASP A 40 -11.95 11.08 -6.09
N LEU A 41 -11.81 9.79 -6.34
CA LEU A 41 -11.35 8.82 -5.35
C LEU A 41 -9.85 8.58 -5.56
N THR A 42 -9.05 8.93 -4.56
CA THR A 42 -7.61 8.69 -4.53
C THR A 42 -7.27 7.64 -3.48
N VAL A 43 -6.52 6.62 -3.88
CA VAL A 43 -5.96 5.60 -2.97
C VAL A 43 -4.46 5.59 -3.13
N VAL A 44 -3.75 5.87 -2.04
CA VAL A 44 -2.29 5.78 -1.97
C VAL A 44 -1.91 4.53 -1.20
N LYS A 45 -1.09 3.69 -1.82
CA LYS A 45 -0.52 2.49 -1.19
C LYS A 45 0.98 2.65 -1.06
N GLY A 46 1.50 2.51 0.15
CA GLY A 46 2.94 2.51 0.41
C GLY A 46 3.44 1.10 0.75
N TYR A 47 4.65 0.77 0.31
CA TYR A 47 5.24 -0.57 0.51
C TYR A 47 6.59 -0.47 1.21
N LYS A 48 6.81 -1.36 2.18
CA LYS A 48 8.11 -1.56 2.82
C LYS A 48 8.62 -2.95 2.52
N TYR A 49 9.91 -3.05 2.28
CA TYR A 49 10.61 -4.28 1.97
C TYR A 49 11.76 -4.47 2.94
N ASP A 50 12.14 -5.72 3.15
CA ASP A 50 13.39 -6.04 3.82
C ASP A 50 14.60 -5.90 2.89
N HIS A 51 15.78 -6.24 3.39
CA HIS A 51 17.05 -6.09 2.68
C HIS A 51 17.19 -6.99 1.43
N VAL A 52 16.38 -8.04 1.30
CA VAL A 52 16.37 -8.95 0.15
C VAL A 52 15.13 -8.76 -0.75
N GLY A 53 14.31 -7.74 -0.50
CA GLY A 53 13.18 -7.37 -1.35
C GLY A 53 11.86 -8.08 -1.06
N ARG A 54 11.72 -8.73 0.11
CA ARG A 54 10.45 -9.32 0.53
C ARG A 54 9.55 -8.24 1.16
N LEU A 55 8.25 -8.27 0.83
CA LEU A 55 7.28 -7.28 1.30
C LEU A 55 7.00 -7.44 2.80
N LEU A 56 7.35 -6.43 3.59
CA LEU A 56 7.13 -6.39 5.04
C LEU A 56 5.81 -5.73 5.43
N GLU A 57 5.39 -4.69 4.70
CA GLU A 57 4.24 -3.88 5.08
C GLU A 57 3.59 -3.23 3.86
N THR A 58 2.25 -3.24 3.83
CA THR A 58 1.45 -2.43 2.91
C THR A 58 0.61 -1.45 3.71
N THR A 59 0.71 -0.17 3.39
CA THR A 59 -0.06 0.91 4.02
C THR A 59 -1.04 1.53 3.04
N TYR A 60 -2.22 1.93 3.51
CA TYR A 60 -3.26 2.54 2.68
C TYR A 60 -3.65 3.91 3.23
N LYS A 61 -3.94 4.84 2.31
CA LYS A 61 -4.62 6.10 2.60
C LYS A 61 -5.67 6.34 1.53
N VAL A 62 -6.91 6.59 1.94
CA VAL A 62 -8.03 6.87 1.04
C VAL A 62 -8.40 8.34 1.17
N ASN A 63 -8.30 9.09 0.07
CA ASN A 63 -8.52 10.53 0.02
C ASN A 63 -7.76 11.26 1.14
N ASN A 64 -8.50 11.97 1.99
CA ASN A 64 -8.00 12.77 3.10
C ASN A 64 -8.10 12.05 4.45
N GLN A 65 -8.47 10.77 4.47
CA GLN A 65 -8.53 9.98 5.69
C GLN A 65 -7.13 9.69 6.24
N GLU A 66 -7.08 9.23 7.49
CA GLU A 66 -5.84 8.79 8.12
C GLU A 66 -5.26 7.57 7.40
N LYS A 67 -3.94 7.49 7.40
CA LYS A 67 -3.20 6.38 6.83
C LYS A 67 -3.20 5.24 7.83
N PHE A 68 -3.41 4.01 7.37
CA PHE A 68 -3.36 2.81 8.20
C PHE A 68 -2.52 1.72 7.54
N VAL A 69 -2.11 0.72 8.32
CA VAL A 69 -1.45 -0.48 7.78
C VAL A 69 -2.53 -1.46 7.33
N LEU A 70 -2.55 -1.80 6.04
CA LEU A 70 -3.46 -2.82 5.53
C LEU A 70 -3.01 -4.22 5.95
N ASN A 71 -1.73 -4.50 5.77
CA ASN A 71 -1.12 -5.75 6.19
C ASN A 71 0.36 -5.60 6.54
N ALA A 72 0.87 -6.53 7.34
CA ALA A 72 2.28 -6.70 7.60
C ALA A 72 2.65 -8.19 7.57
N SER A 73 3.89 -8.49 7.21
CA SER A 73 4.42 -9.84 7.06
C SER A 73 5.70 -10.01 7.88
N ARG A 74 5.88 -11.17 8.48
CA ARG A 74 7.12 -11.58 9.16
C ARG A 74 7.64 -12.86 8.53
N TYR A 75 8.90 -12.82 8.12
CA TYR A 75 9.56 -13.95 7.49
C TYR A 75 10.66 -14.48 8.42
N ASN A 76 10.91 -15.79 8.34
CA ASN A 76 12.10 -16.37 8.95
C ASN A 76 13.35 -16.12 8.08
N GLU A 77 14.49 -16.59 8.60
CA GLU A 77 15.80 -16.49 7.94
C GLU A 77 15.87 -17.28 6.63
N LEU A 78 15.04 -18.32 6.47
CA LEU A 78 15.00 -19.16 5.27
C LEU A 78 14.23 -18.54 4.11
N GLY A 79 13.45 -17.48 4.33
CA GLY A 79 12.59 -16.93 3.28
C GLY A 79 11.10 -17.02 3.56
N GLU A 80 10.69 -17.87 4.48
CA GLU A 80 9.31 -18.33 4.61
C GLU A 80 8.48 -17.35 5.42
N LEU A 81 7.23 -17.13 5.01
CA LEU A 81 6.26 -16.32 5.75
C LEU A 81 5.83 -17.10 7.01
N VAL A 82 6.11 -16.54 8.19
CA VAL A 82 5.78 -17.16 9.49
C VAL A 82 4.51 -16.56 10.08
N LYS A 83 4.28 -15.27 9.86
CA LYS A 83 3.09 -14.57 10.34
C LYS A 83 2.64 -13.51 9.37
N LYS A 84 1.33 -13.36 9.24
CA LYS A 84 0.70 -12.23 8.56
C LYS A 84 -0.23 -11.51 9.51
N TYR A 85 -0.15 -10.20 9.51
CA TYR A 85 -1.01 -9.34 10.31
C TYR A 85 -1.86 -8.48 9.40
N LEU A 86 -3.10 -8.23 9.81
CA LEU A 86 -4.06 -7.44 9.06
C LEU A 86 -4.56 -6.28 9.90
N HIS A 87 -4.61 -5.10 9.28
CA HIS A 87 -5.19 -3.87 9.78
C HIS A 87 -4.63 -3.35 11.13
N SER A 88 -3.93 -2.22 11.08
CA SER A 88 -3.50 -1.45 12.26
C SER A 88 -3.66 0.05 11.95
N GLU A 89 -4.28 0.79 12.85
CA GLU A 89 -4.37 2.26 12.77
C GLU A 89 -3.00 2.91 13.02
N ASN A 90 -2.15 2.28 13.85
CA ASN A 90 -0.79 2.76 14.06
C ASN A 90 0.10 2.44 12.84
N THR A 91 0.69 3.49 12.25
CA THR A 91 1.62 3.40 11.12
C THR A 91 3.07 3.76 11.47
N SER A 92 3.32 4.15 12.73
CA SER A 92 4.64 4.53 13.24
C SER A 92 5.60 3.34 13.23
N ASP A 93 6.82 3.54 12.76
CA ASP A 93 7.87 2.50 12.81
C ASP A 93 8.59 2.46 14.17
N THR A 94 8.36 3.45 15.01
CA THR A 94 9.01 3.59 16.32
C THR A 94 8.15 2.99 17.44
N GLU A 95 6.87 2.77 17.20
CA GLU A 95 5.92 2.25 18.18
C GLU A 95 5.46 0.83 17.80
N SER A 96 5.02 0.08 18.80
CA SER A 96 4.35 -1.20 18.58
C SER A 96 3.05 -0.97 17.84
N LYS A 97 2.88 -1.68 16.71
CA LYS A 97 1.64 -1.66 15.94
C LYS A 97 0.66 -2.69 16.51
N GLU A 98 -0.56 -2.24 16.78
CA GLU A 98 -1.64 -3.09 17.28
C GLU A 98 -2.47 -3.60 16.09
N PHE A 99 -2.34 -4.88 15.78
CA PHE A 99 -3.08 -5.50 14.69
C PHE A 99 -4.35 -6.15 15.21
N VAL A 100 -5.46 -5.92 14.51
CA VAL A 100 -6.77 -6.50 14.88
C VAL A 100 -6.88 -7.97 14.49
N GLN A 101 -6.00 -8.45 13.60
CA GLN A 101 -5.98 -9.86 13.20
C GLN A 101 -4.56 -10.34 12.88
N GLN A 102 -4.26 -11.55 13.34
CA GLN A 102 -3.14 -12.37 12.90
C GLN A 102 -3.66 -13.57 12.10
N VAL A 103 -2.95 -13.93 11.04
CA VAL A 103 -3.19 -15.11 10.20
C VAL A 103 -1.90 -15.93 10.21
N ASP A 104 -2.04 -17.22 10.51
CA ASP A 104 -0.98 -18.22 10.47
C ASP A 104 -0.89 -18.87 9.08
#